data_AF-W2W8Q4-F1
#
_entry.id   AF-W2W8Q4-F1
#
_cell.length_a   1.000
_cell.length_b   1.000
_cell.length_c   1.000
_cell.angle_alpha   90.00
_cell.angle_beta   90.00
_cell.angle_gamma   90.00
#
_symmetry.space_group_name_H-M   'P 1'
#
loop_
_entity.id
_entity.type
_entity.pdbx_description
1 polymer ?
#
loop_
_entity_poly.entity_id
_entity_poly.type
_entity_poly.pdbx_seq_one_letter_code
_entity_poly.pdbx_strand_id
1 'polypeptide(L)'
;MKFFAIAAAIAVAVGSTSAKDITQQTTQSSDPSTQQTTQNEGSSTTGAVEDFCGQWNLTETEHYTLYNNLWGAHNDTKGTQCTGLDSVEGSTIAWHTSYNWKDSKLQVKSFANVALKFDKVPLSKVKSIPSTIKYDFKSKGKVIANVAYDLFTTSTPDGDAEYEIMVWLAAMGGAGPISATGKPIKKGVKVGGVNFNLYHGKNGNMTVYSYVASKQTKSFSADFKQFFHKLPAKHTVSPKQYLTHVQAGTEPFVGNGTMTVTEYAAAVHTV
;
A
#
# COMPACT_ATOMS: atom_id res chain seq x y z
N MET A 1 13.77 -10.67 -7.54
CA MET A 1 12.60 -9.76 -7.49
C MET A 1 13.03 -8.50 -6.74
N LYS A 2 13.08 -7.34 -7.40
CA LYS A 2 13.33 -6.07 -6.69
C LYS A 2 12.06 -5.72 -5.93
N PHE A 3 12.14 -5.61 -4.61
CA PHE A 3 11.03 -5.16 -3.78
C PHE A 3 10.80 -3.67 -4.02
N PHE A 4 9.65 -3.31 -4.57
CA PHE A 4 9.22 -1.93 -4.68
C PHE A 4 8.42 -1.58 -3.44
N ALA A 5 9.05 -0.83 -2.55
CA ALA A 5 8.33 -0.05 -1.56
C ALA A 5 8.91 1.36 -1.65
N ILE A 6 8.15 2.26 -2.26
CA ILE A 6 8.52 3.67 -2.37
C ILE A 6 7.42 4.44 -1.65
N ALA A 7 7.79 5.23 -0.64
CA ALA A 7 6.84 6.02 0.14
C ALA A 7 5.95 6.86 -0.77
N ALA A 8 4.63 6.75 -0.63
CA ALA A 8 3.68 7.63 -1.30
C ALA A 8 2.89 8.52 -0.34
N ALA A 9 3.24 8.46 0.94
CA ALA A 9 2.74 9.32 1.99
C ALA A 9 3.83 10.26 2.54
N ILE A 10 3.43 11.47 2.92
CA ILE A 10 4.21 12.45 3.68
C ILE A 10 3.33 12.99 4.83
N ALA A 11 3.83 13.16 6.05
CA ALA A 11 3.03 13.87 7.06
C ALA A 11 3.08 15.38 6.80
N VAL A 12 1.94 16.05 6.86
CA VAL A 12 1.88 17.51 6.68
C VAL A 12 1.96 18.18 8.05
N ALA A 13 2.99 18.99 8.28
CA ALA A 13 3.03 19.86 9.44
C ALA A 13 1.94 20.93 9.31
N VAL A 14 1.07 21.05 10.32
CA VAL A 14 0.05 22.12 10.35
C VAL A 14 0.77 23.43 10.69
N GLY A 15 1.19 24.16 9.65
CA GLY A 15 1.91 25.43 9.75
C GLY A 15 2.53 25.77 8.40
N SER A 16 2.17 26.91 7.85
CA SER A 16 2.56 27.40 6.52
C SER A 16 4.07 27.43 6.29
N THR A 17 4.59 26.63 5.35
CA THR A 17 5.73 26.98 4.48
C THR A 17 5.82 26.01 3.29
N SER A 18 6.22 26.55 2.13
CA SER A 18 6.44 25.84 0.86
C SER A 18 7.33 24.60 0.98
N ALA A 19 6.90 23.53 0.30
CA ALA A 19 7.75 22.39 0.00
C ALA A 19 8.84 22.81 -1.01
N LYS A 20 10.07 23.02 -0.52
CA LYS A 20 11.29 22.98 -1.32
C LYS A 20 12.32 22.12 -0.60
N ASP A 21 12.91 21.23 -1.38
CA ASP A 21 14.03 20.33 -1.10
C ASP A 21 13.80 19.17 -0.10
N ILE A 22 13.41 18.02 -0.66
CA ILE A 22 13.79 16.71 -0.14
C ILE A 22 14.57 16.01 -1.25
N THR A 23 15.89 16.13 -1.19
CA THR A 23 16.82 15.37 -2.04
C THR A 23 16.94 13.95 -1.47
N GLN A 24 16.46 12.94 -2.18
CA GLN A 24 16.65 11.53 -1.82
C GLN A 24 18.03 11.05 -2.30
N GLN A 25 18.82 10.49 -1.39
CA GLN A 25 20.03 9.73 -1.70
C GLN A 25 19.66 8.31 -2.14
N THR A 26 20.00 7.97 -3.38
CA THR A 26 20.03 6.58 -3.88
C THR A 26 21.35 5.93 -3.51
N THR A 27 21.32 4.86 -2.72
CA THR A 27 22.45 3.91 -2.62
C THR A 27 21.96 2.51 -2.96
N GLN A 28 22.42 2.01 -4.10
CA GLN A 28 22.42 0.59 -4.47
C GLN A 28 23.37 -0.17 -3.54
N SER A 29 22.99 -1.36 -3.09
CA SER A 29 23.91 -2.33 -2.52
C SER A 29 23.49 -3.75 -2.87
N SER A 30 24.47 -4.55 -3.24
CA SER A 30 24.41 -5.90 -3.82
C SER A 30 24.30 -7.01 -2.78
N ASP A 31 23.76 -8.13 -3.26
CA ASP A 31 23.54 -9.46 -2.64
C ASP A 31 24.76 -10.06 -1.90
N PRO A 32 24.54 -10.99 -0.95
CA PRO A 32 24.83 -12.40 -1.30
C PRO A 32 23.82 -13.46 -0.76
N SER A 33 23.30 -14.25 -1.69
CA SER A 33 23.17 -15.73 -1.77
C SER A 33 22.66 -16.58 -0.58
N THR A 34 21.57 -17.31 -0.88
CA THR A 34 21.19 -18.71 -0.52
C THR A 34 21.12 -19.15 0.94
N GLN A 35 19.92 -19.55 1.40
CA GLN A 35 19.70 -20.88 2.02
C GLN A 35 18.29 -21.44 1.74
N GLN A 36 18.25 -22.78 1.73
CA GLN A 36 17.24 -23.73 1.25
C GLN A 36 15.81 -23.62 1.79
N THR A 37 14.87 -23.88 0.88
CA THR A 37 13.50 -24.33 1.13
C THR A 37 13.47 -25.77 1.64
N THR A 38 12.77 -26.02 2.75
CA THR A 38 12.22 -27.33 3.09
C THR A 38 10.71 -27.31 2.91
N GLN A 39 10.22 -28.16 2.03
CA GLN A 39 8.80 -28.50 1.91
C GLN A 39 8.40 -29.44 3.04
N ASN A 40 7.20 -29.26 3.57
CA ASN A 40 6.46 -30.33 4.24
C ASN A 40 5.01 -30.25 3.80
N GLU A 41 4.58 -31.29 3.10
CA GLU A 41 3.17 -31.61 2.87
C GLU A 41 2.57 -32.20 4.16
N GLY A 42 1.32 -31.82 4.48
CA GLY A 42 0.44 -32.66 5.30
C GLY A 42 -0.26 -31.99 6.49
N SER A 43 -1.59 -32.04 6.43
CA SER A 43 -2.57 -31.98 7.53
C SER A 43 -3.14 -30.61 7.92
N SER A 44 -4.41 -30.42 7.54
CA SER A 44 -5.28 -29.30 7.91
C SER A 44 -5.59 -29.30 9.41
N THR A 45 -4.91 -28.42 10.13
CA THR A 45 -5.32 -27.85 11.40
C THR A 45 -4.82 -26.41 11.40
N THR A 46 -5.73 -25.44 11.33
CA THR A 46 -5.43 -23.99 11.32
C THR A 46 -4.87 -23.56 12.68
N GLY A 47 -3.57 -23.75 12.88
CA GLY A 47 -2.81 -23.03 13.89
C GLY A 47 -2.56 -21.60 13.41
N ALA A 48 -2.71 -20.62 14.29
CA ALA A 48 -2.30 -19.25 14.00
C ALA A 48 -0.82 -19.25 13.58
N VAL A 49 -0.51 -18.66 12.43
CA VAL A 49 0.89 -18.46 12.01
C VAL A 49 1.50 -17.45 12.97
N GLU A 50 2.67 -17.74 13.54
CA GLU A 50 3.37 -16.81 14.42
C GLU A 50 3.69 -15.50 13.68
N ASP A 51 3.50 -14.37 14.37
CA ASP A 51 3.83 -13.06 13.81
C ASP A 51 5.30 -12.99 13.40
N PHE A 52 5.57 -12.35 12.28
CA PHE A 52 6.93 -12.09 11.81
C PHE A 52 7.28 -10.61 11.92
N CYS A 53 8.48 -10.33 12.45
CA CYS A 53 8.93 -8.96 12.75
C CYS A 53 10.13 -8.50 11.91
N GLY A 54 10.72 -9.40 11.11
CA GLY A 54 11.87 -9.05 10.27
C GLY A 54 11.51 -8.07 9.16
N GLN A 55 12.48 -7.24 8.76
CA GLN A 55 12.27 -6.14 7.79
C GLN A 55 11.61 -6.61 6.49
N TRP A 56 12.08 -7.74 5.96
CA TRP A 56 11.64 -8.31 4.67
C TRP A 56 10.92 -9.64 4.84
N ASN A 57 10.52 -10.00 6.07
CA ASN A 57 9.77 -11.22 6.30
C ASN A 57 8.40 -11.12 5.62
N LEU A 58 7.94 -12.27 5.15
CA LEU A 58 6.68 -12.44 4.45
C LEU A 58 6.08 -13.81 4.76
N THR A 59 4.80 -13.96 4.43
CA THR A 59 4.09 -15.23 4.35
C THR A 59 3.31 -15.28 3.05
N GLU A 60 3.19 -16.46 2.47
CA GLU A 60 2.49 -16.66 1.21
C GLU A 60 1.24 -17.52 1.40
N THR A 61 0.21 -17.20 0.62
CA THR A 61 -0.97 -18.03 0.40
C THR A 61 -1.08 -18.35 -1.10
N GLU A 62 -2.09 -19.10 -1.49
CA GLU A 62 -2.38 -19.38 -2.91
C GLU A 62 -2.53 -18.08 -3.71
N HIS A 63 -3.30 -17.14 -3.20
CA HIS A 63 -3.68 -15.93 -3.93
C HIS A 63 -2.88 -14.68 -3.53
N TYR A 64 -2.15 -14.73 -2.41
CA TYR A 64 -1.54 -13.54 -1.84
C TYR A 64 -0.12 -13.75 -1.32
N THR A 65 0.63 -12.65 -1.22
CA THR A 65 1.80 -12.55 -0.35
C THR A 65 1.57 -11.44 0.67
N LEU A 66 1.70 -11.76 1.95
CA LEU A 66 1.63 -10.83 3.07
C LEU A 66 3.04 -10.42 3.48
N TYR A 67 3.34 -9.13 3.46
CA TYR A 67 4.68 -8.59 3.74
C TYR A 67 4.70 -7.75 5.02
N ASN A 68 5.83 -7.79 5.74
CA ASN A 68 6.09 -6.82 6.82
C ASN A 68 6.57 -5.49 6.24
N ASN A 69 7.49 -5.58 5.27
CA ASN A 69 7.95 -4.48 4.41
C ASN A 69 8.35 -3.21 5.21
N LEU A 70 9.33 -3.35 6.08
CA LEU A 70 9.84 -2.24 6.92
C LEU A 70 10.92 -1.43 6.17
N TRP A 71 10.64 -1.05 4.93
CA TRP A 71 11.61 -0.41 4.03
C TRP A 71 12.18 0.91 4.59
N GLY A 72 11.37 1.65 5.35
CA GLY A 72 11.72 2.92 5.97
C GLY A 72 12.19 2.81 7.42
N ALA A 73 12.39 1.60 7.96
CA ALA A 73 12.75 1.39 9.37
C ALA A 73 14.06 2.07 9.79
N HIS A 74 14.98 2.30 8.85
CA HIS A 74 16.22 3.04 9.10
C HIS A 74 15.98 4.49 9.58
N ASN A 75 14.80 5.06 9.33
CA ASN A 75 14.39 6.38 9.83
C ASN A 75 14.01 6.39 11.31
N ASP A 76 13.90 5.21 11.95
CA ASP A 76 13.70 5.02 13.38
C ASP A 76 14.22 3.65 13.81
N THR A 77 15.52 3.56 14.09
CA THR A 77 16.20 2.29 14.42
C THR A 77 15.74 1.64 15.73
N LYS A 78 14.91 2.31 16.53
CA LYS A 78 14.39 1.80 17.80
C LYS A 78 12.92 1.40 17.72
N GLY A 79 12.26 1.68 16.60
CA GLY A 79 10.89 1.27 16.39
C GLY A 79 10.78 -0.21 16.02
N THR A 80 9.59 -0.75 16.20
CA THR A 80 9.31 -2.17 15.97
C THR A 80 8.01 -2.34 15.21
N GLN A 81 7.92 -3.41 14.42
CA GLN A 81 6.69 -3.80 13.75
C GLN A 81 6.68 -5.30 13.46
N CYS A 82 5.56 -5.94 13.76
CA CYS A 82 5.31 -7.35 13.48
C CYS A 82 3.97 -7.49 12.74
N THR A 83 3.91 -8.48 11.85
CA THR A 83 2.76 -8.75 10.98
C THR A 83 2.43 -10.23 11.03
N GLY A 84 1.15 -10.58 11.07
CA GLY A 84 0.66 -11.94 11.24
C GLY A 84 -0.49 -12.28 10.29
N LEU A 85 -0.52 -13.52 9.83
CA LEU A 85 -1.63 -14.09 9.06
C LEU A 85 -2.64 -14.70 10.04
N ASP A 86 -3.87 -14.23 10.04
CA ASP A 86 -4.92 -14.70 10.95
C ASP A 86 -5.68 -15.90 10.36
N SER A 87 -6.14 -15.78 9.11
CA SER A 87 -6.86 -16.85 8.41
C SER A 87 -6.90 -16.66 6.89
N VAL A 88 -7.20 -17.74 6.19
CA VAL A 88 -7.48 -17.77 4.75
C VAL A 88 -8.72 -18.62 4.51
N GLU A 89 -9.71 -18.09 3.81
CA GLU A 89 -10.93 -18.79 3.40
C GLU A 89 -11.19 -18.53 1.92
N GLY A 90 -10.88 -19.52 1.06
CA GLY A 90 -10.89 -19.34 -0.38
C GLY A 90 -9.97 -18.19 -0.82
N SER A 91 -10.52 -17.22 -1.54
CA SER A 91 -9.80 -16.01 -1.99
C SER A 91 -9.81 -14.87 -0.97
N THR A 92 -10.24 -15.10 0.26
CA THR A 92 -10.31 -14.09 1.33
C THR A 92 -9.21 -14.33 2.35
N ILE A 93 -8.54 -13.27 2.76
CA ILE A 93 -7.45 -13.28 3.75
C ILE A 93 -7.74 -12.31 4.90
N ALA A 94 -7.49 -12.76 6.13
CA ALA A 94 -7.49 -11.93 7.33
C ALA A 94 -6.08 -11.90 7.93
N TRP A 95 -5.65 -10.72 8.37
CA TRP A 95 -4.29 -10.49 8.84
C TRP A 95 -4.23 -9.25 9.72
N HIS A 96 -3.12 -9.08 10.43
CA HIS A 96 -2.90 -7.89 11.23
C HIS A 96 -1.45 -7.43 11.20
N THR A 97 -1.23 -6.18 11.58
CA THR A 97 0.11 -5.63 11.85
C THR A 97 0.07 -4.71 13.05
N SER A 98 1.05 -4.84 13.93
CA SER A 98 1.22 -4.02 15.13
C SER A 98 2.59 -3.37 15.10
N TYR A 99 2.65 -2.07 15.39
CA TYR A 99 3.88 -1.31 15.33
C TYR A 99 4.01 -0.28 16.46
N ASN A 100 5.25 0.13 16.68
CA ASN A 100 5.60 1.24 17.56
C ASN A 100 6.76 2.02 16.93
N TRP A 101 6.44 3.11 16.24
CA TRP A 101 7.39 4.03 15.64
C TRP A 101 7.35 5.35 16.41
N LYS A 102 8.48 5.93 16.78
CA LYS A 102 8.60 7.11 17.65
C LYS A 102 9.14 8.33 16.91
N ASP A 103 10.04 8.12 15.95
CA ASP A 103 10.83 9.19 15.34
C ASP A 103 10.43 9.50 13.89
N SER A 104 10.88 10.65 13.38
CA SER A 104 10.70 11.13 12.00
C SER A 104 9.22 11.18 11.55
N LYS A 105 8.51 12.23 11.96
CA LYS A 105 7.09 12.43 11.64
C LYS A 105 6.79 12.51 10.15
N LEU A 106 7.76 12.91 9.33
CA LEU A 106 7.56 13.20 7.90
C LEU A 106 7.84 11.99 7.00
N GLN A 107 8.49 10.94 7.50
CA GLN A 107 8.92 9.79 6.72
C GLN A 107 8.16 8.53 7.14
N VAL A 108 7.64 7.81 6.15
CA VAL A 108 7.02 6.50 6.33
C VAL A 108 8.08 5.49 6.79
N LYS A 109 7.68 4.55 7.66
CA LYS A 109 8.57 3.51 8.20
C LYS A 109 8.40 2.15 7.53
N SER A 110 7.21 1.87 7.02
CA SER A 110 6.88 0.58 6.43
C SER A 110 5.67 0.68 5.52
N PHE A 111 5.40 -0.39 4.78
CA PHE A 111 4.09 -0.62 4.18
C PHE A 111 3.75 -2.10 4.32
N ALA A 112 3.43 -2.53 5.54
CA ALA A 112 2.92 -3.89 5.74
C ALA A 112 1.62 -4.04 4.95
N ASN A 113 1.59 -5.01 4.05
CA ASN A 113 0.56 -5.11 3.03
C ASN A 113 0.35 -6.54 2.57
N VAL A 114 -0.86 -6.81 2.10
CA VAL A 114 -1.17 -8.00 1.29
C VAL A 114 -1.08 -7.61 -0.19
N ALA A 115 -0.36 -8.40 -0.98
CA ALA A 115 -0.26 -8.26 -2.43
C ALA A 115 -0.96 -9.42 -3.14
N LEU A 116 -1.84 -9.12 -4.09
CA LEU A 116 -2.47 -10.11 -4.95
C LEU A 116 -1.44 -10.72 -5.91
N LYS A 117 -1.47 -12.05 -6.05
CA LYS A 117 -0.72 -12.80 -7.07
C LYS A 117 -1.57 -12.89 -8.35
N PHE A 118 -1.05 -12.37 -9.45
CA PHE A 118 -1.67 -12.44 -10.77
C PHE A 118 -0.63 -12.18 -11.88
N ASP A 119 -0.93 -12.62 -13.10
CA ASP A 119 -0.09 -12.31 -14.26
C ASP A 119 -0.23 -10.83 -14.63
N LYS A 120 0.92 -10.18 -14.85
CA LYS A 120 0.96 -8.79 -15.30
C LYS A 120 0.17 -8.63 -16.60
N VAL A 121 -0.74 -7.68 -16.65
CA VAL A 121 -1.71 -7.56 -17.75
C VAL A 121 -1.87 -6.11 -18.20
N PRO A 122 -1.92 -5.82 -19.52
CA PRO A 122 -2.21 -4.47 -20.00
C PRO A 122 -3.57 -3.99 -19.48
N LEU A 123 -3.67 -2.73 -19.06
CA LEU A 123 -4.92 -2.14 -18.58
C LEU A 123 -6.05 -2.23 -19.62
N SER A 124 -5.73 -2.23 -20.92
CA SER A 124 -6.68 -2.46 -22.02
C SER A 124 -7.31 -3.85 -22.00
N LYS A 125 -6.66 -4.84 -21.37
CA LYS A 125 -7.11 -6.22 -21.24
C LYS A 125 -7.73 -6.52 -19.88
N VAL A 126 -7.60 -5.63 -18.89
CA VAL A 126 -8.29 -5.75 -17.60
C VAL A 126 -9.76 -5.43 -17.81
N LYS A 127 -10.66 -6.36 -17.52
CA LYS A 127 -12.11 -6.16 -17.51
C LYS A 127 -12.54 -5.41 -16.25
N SER A 128 -12.12 -5.89 -15.08
CA SER A 128 -12.41 -5.31 -13.75
C SER A 128 -11.36 -5.73 -12.72
N ILE A 129 -11.28 -4.97 -11.63
CA ILE A 129 -10.41 -5.22 -10.46
C ILE A 129 -11.29 -5.14 -9.20
N PRO A 130 -12.19 -6.10 -8.95
CA PRO A 130 -13.00 -6.09 -7.74
C PRO A 130 -12.10 -6.28 -6.52
N SER A 131 -12.31 -5.46 -5.49
CA SER A 131 -11.71 -5.67 -4.18
C SER A 131 -12.62 -5.21 -3.06
N THR A 132 -12.54 -5.93 -1.93
CA THR A 132 -13.18 -5.62 -0.67
C THR A 132 -12.14 -5.62 0.45
N ILE A 133 -12.26 -4.68 1.39
CA ILE A 133 -11.52 -4.69 2.66
C ILE A 133 -12.42 -4.29 3.82
N LYS A 134 -12.29 -4.98 4.93
CA LYS A 134 -12.83 -4.60 6.24
C LYS A 134 -11.70 -4.61 7.26
N TYR A 135 -11.50 -3.49 7.94
CA TYR A 135 -10.43 -3.36 8.91
C TYR A 135 -10.87 -2.55 10.13
N ASP A 136 -10.19 -2.79 11.25
CA ASP A 136 -10.16 -1.91 12.40
C ASP A 136 -8.75 -1.36 12.62
N PHE A 137 -8.67 -0.21 13.28
CA PHE A 137 -7.41 0.42 13.62
C PHE A 137 -7.46 0.91 15.07
N LYS A 138 -6.57 0.39 15.91
CA LYS A 138 -6.43 0.77 17.31
C LYS A 138 -5.09 1.46 17.51
N SER A 139 -5.04 2.48 18.35
CA SER A 139 -3.79 3.14 18.71
C SER A 139 -3.72 3.44 20.20
N LYS A 140 -2.50 3.37 20.75
CA LYS A 140 -2.19 3.89 22.08
C LYS A 140 -1.69 5.33 21.91
N GLY A 141 -2.59 6.28 22.11
CA GLY A 141 -2.29 7.71 21.93
C GLY A 141 -2.34 8.16 20.47
N LYS A 142 -1.59 9.22 20.15
CA LYS A 142 -1.56 9.82 18.81
C LYS A 142 -0.82 8.92 17.83
N VAL A 143 -1.40 8.77 16.64
CA VAL A 143 -0.82 8.03 15.52
C VAL A 143 -0.89 8.88 14.25
N ILE A 144 0.14 8.78 13.42
CA ILE A 144 0.21 9.33 12.06
C ILE A 144 0.41 8.14 11.12
N ALA A 145 -0.62 7.80 10.36
CA ALA A 145 -0.63 6.67 9.44
C ALA A 145 -1.75 6.82 8.40
N ASN A 146 -1.66 6.08 7.30
CA ASN A 146 -2.79 5.87 6.39
C ASN A 146 -3.28 4.42 6.47
N VAL A 147 -4.41 4.15 5.82
CA VAL A 147 -4.77 2.80 5.36
C VAL A 147 -5.09 2.92 3.89
N ALA A 148 -4.38 2.18 3.05
CA ALA A 148 -4.36 2.44 1.62
C ALA A 148 -4.30 1.16 0.80
N TYR A 149 -4.96 1.21 -0.35
CA TYR A 149 -4.60 0.39 -1.49
C TYR A 149 -3.48 1.05 -2.28
N ASP A 150 -2.67 0.23 -2.92
CA ASP A 150 -1.55 0.65 -3.74
C ASP A 150 -1.47 -0.23 -5.01
N LEU A 151 -1.47 0.42 -6.18
CA LEU A 151 -1.51 -0.22 -7.48
C LEU A 151 -0.44 0.38 -8.38
N PHE A 152 0.40 -0.46 -8.98
CA PHE A 152 1.50 -0.02 -9.83
C PHE A 152 1.30 -0.41 -11.29
N THR A 153 1.71 0.49 -12.18
CA THR A 153 1.77 0.21 -13.61
C THR A 153 3.09 0.59 -14.25
N THR A 154 3.44 -0.10 -15.33
CA THR A 154 4.66 0.14 -16.10
C THR A 154 4.45 -0.12 -17.59
N SER A 155 5.32 0.43 -18.44
CA SER A 155 5.21 0.30 -19.90
C SER A 155 5.62 -1.07 -20.43
N THR A 156 6.47 -1.80 -19.68
CA THR A 156 6.91 -3.15 -20.00
C THR A 156 6.65 -4.07 -18.83
N PRO A 157 6.35 -5.36 -19.02
CA PRO A 157 6.08 -6.27 -17.90
C PRO A 157 7.17 -6.24 -16.82
N ASP A 158 8.45 -6.17 -17.20
CA ASP A 158 9.58 -6.23 -16.26
C ASP A 158 10.23 -4.87 -16.00
N GLY A 159 9.60 -3.78 -16.41
CA GLY A 159 10.06 -2.42 -16.17
C GLY A 159 9.83 -1.98 -14.73
N ASP A 160 10.53 -0.91 -14.34
CA ASP A 160 10.27 -0.21 -13.09
C ASP A 160 8.88 0.46 -13.15
N ALA A 161 8.27 0.71 -11.98
CA ALA A 161 6.96 1.37 -11.90
C ALA A 161 7.01 2.81 -12.44
N GLU A 162 6.07 3.14 -13.33
CA GLU A 162 5.95 4.48 -13.93
C GLU A 162 4.79 5.28 -13.33
N TYR A 163 3.72 4.57 -12.93
CA TYR A 163 2.57 5.14 -12.26
C TYR A 163 2.18 4.33 -11.03
N GLU A 164 1.69 5.06 -10.05
CA GLU A 164 1.16 4.54 -8.80
C GLU A 164 -0.24 5.13 -8.58
N ILE A 165 -1.23 4.27 -8.35
CA ILE A 165 -2.60 4.66 -7.99
C ILE A 165 -2.86 4.21 -6.56
N MET A 166 -2.84 5.16 -5.65
CA MET A 166 -3.21 4.91 -4.27
C MET A 166 -4.66 5.26 -3.98
N VAL A 167 -5.31 4.46 -3.14
CA VAL A 167 -6.67 4.71 -2.63
C VAL A 167 -6.64 4.64 -1.12
N TRP A 168 -6.60 5.80 -0.46
CA TRP A 168 -6.52 5.89 1.00
C TRP A 168 -7.92 5.89 1.60
N LEU A 169 -8.20 4.88 2.41
CA LEU A 169 -9.42 4.75 3.19
C LEU A 169 -9.34 5.50 4.52
N ALA A 170 -8.14 5.74 5.03
CA ALA A 170 -7.88 6.58 6.19
C ALA A 170 -6.64 7.45 6.00
N ALA A 171 -6.70 8.65 6.56
CA ALA A 171 -5.57 9.56 6.73
C ALA A 171 -5.59 10.05 8.18
N MET A 172 -4.78 9.44 9.05
CA MET A 172 -4.80 9.65 10.50
C MET A 172 -3.69 10.60 10.94
N GLY A 173 -3.99 11.46 11.91
CA GLY A 173 -2.98 12.29 12.59
C GLY A 173 -2.24 13.31 11.72
N GLY A 174 -2.74 13.63 10.53
CA GLY A 174 -2.08 14.55 9.60
C GLY A 174 -1.23 13.87 8.52
N ALA A 175 -1.33 12.54 8.36
CA ALA A 175 -0.81 11.86 7.19
C ALA A 175 -1.42 12.48 5.91
N GLY A 176 -0.58 12.81 4.93
CA GLY A 176 -0.98 13.39 3.66
C GLY A 176 -0.36 12.65 2.47
N PRO A 177 -1.03 12.62 1.31
CA PRO A 177 -0.48 11.97 0.13
C PRO A 177 0.65 12.80 -0.49
N ILE A 178 1.48 12.18 -1.33
CA ILE A 178 2.33 12.91 -2.26
C ILE A 178 1.48 13.88 -3.09
N SER A 179 1.88 15.16 -3.10
CA SER A 179 1.19 16.20 -3.84
C SER A 179 2.15 17.29 -4.28
N ALA A 180 2.15 17.60 -5.58
CA ALA A 180 2.95 18.69 -6.14
C ALA A 180 2.56 20.08 -5.59
N THR A 181 1.32 20.24 -5.09
CA THR A 181 0.78 21.54 -4.65
C THR A 181 0.29 21.55 -3.21
N GLY A 182 0.27 20.40 -2.54
CA GLY A 182 -0.42 20.20 -1.27
C GLY A 182 -1.95 20.28 -1.35
N LYS A 183 -2.53 20.45 -2.55
CA LYS A 183 -3.98 20.58 -2.77
C LYS A 183 -4.49 19.47 -3.71
N PRO A 184 -5.76 19.06 -3.57
CA PRO A 184 -6.33 18.09 -4.49
C PRO A 184 -6.54 18.72 -5.87
N ILE A 185 -6.20 17.98 -6.92
CA ILE A 185 -6.48 18.35 -8.31
C ILE A 185 -7.93 18.11 -8.71
N LYS A 186 -8.66 17.28 -7.95
CA LYS A 186 -10.09 17.04 -8.11
C LYS A 186 -10.71 16.63 -6.78
N LYS A 187 -11.84 17.21 -6.42
CA LYS A 187 -12.58 16.88 -5.19
C LYS A 187 -13.84 16.09 -5.52
N GLY A 188 -14.35 15.32 -4.56
CA GLY A 188 -15.65 14.65 -4.68
C GLY A 188 -15.69 13.53 -5.74
N VAL A 189 -14.57 12.85 -5.99
CA VAL A 189 -14.56 11.68 -6.86
C VAL A 189 -15.29 10.53 -6.14
N LYS A 190 -16.44 10.11 -6.66
CA LYS A 190 -17.24 9.03 -6.06
C LYS A 190 -16.91 7.67 -6.69
N VAL A 191 -16.50 6.71 -5.87
CA VAL A 191 -16.24 5.30 -6.23
C VAL A 191 -16.64 4.42 -5.05
N GLY A 192 -17.35 3.31 -5.27
CA GLY A 192 -17.76 2.39 -4.19
C GLY A 192 -18.59 3.06 -3.07
N GLY A 193 -19.40 4.08 -3.41
CA GLY A 193 -20.17 4.87 -2.45
C GLY A 193 -19.38 5.94 -1.69
N VAL A 194 -18.05 5.86 -1.64
CA VAL A 194 -17.15 6.78 -0.93
C VAL A 194 -16.77 7.98 -1.79
N ASN A 195 -16.59 9.15 -1.17
CA ASN A 195 -16.12 10.37 -1.82
C ASN A 195 -14.62 10.59 -1.53
N PHE A 196 -13.83 10.72 -2.58
CA PHE A 196 -12.39 10.92 -2.53
C PHE A 196 -11.97 12.31 -3.04
N ASN A 197 -10.89 12.83 -2.47
CA ASN A 197 -10.13 13.94 -3.02
C ASN A 197 -8.89 13.37 -3.69
N LEU A 198 -8.70 13.67 -4.98
CA LEU A 198 -7.58 13.20 -5.78
C LEU A 198 -6.43 14.20 -5.70
N TYR A 199 -5.26 13.71 -5.32
CA TYR A 199 -3.98 14.41 -5.32
C TYR A 199 -3.07 13.82 -6.38
N HIS A 200 -2.05 14.57 -6.81
CA HIS A 200 -1.00 14.02 -7.65
C HIS A 200 0.35 14.65 -7.35
N GLY A 201 1.42 13.89 -7.55
CA GLY A 201 2.80 14.38 -7.51
C GLY A 201 3.78 13.37 -8.12
N LYS A 202 5.07 13.60 -7.88
CA LYS A 202 6.16 12.74 -8.34
C LYS A 202 6.89 12.11 -7.16
N ASN A 203 7.30 10.85 -7.36
CA ASN A 203 8.15 10.10 -6.45
C ASN A 203 9.29 9.49 -7.26
N GLY A 204 10.44 10.17 -7.28
CA GLY A 204 11.44 9.95 -8.33
C GLY A 204 10.81 10.13 -9.72
N ASN A 205 10.96 9.13 -10.59
CA ASN A 205 10.40 9.16 -11.94
C ASN A 205 8.90 8.79 -11.99
N MET A 206 8.40 8.15 -10.93
CA MET A 206 7.03 7.64 -10.86
C MET A 206 6.02 8.77 -10.64
N THR A 207 4.89 8.72 -11.33
CA THR A 207 3.74 9.61 -11.12
C THR A 207 2.77 8.96 -10.14
N VAL A 208 2.50 9.63 -9.02
CA VAL A 208 1.60 9.13 -7.98
C VAL A 208 0.28 9.86 -8.04
N TYR A 209 -0.82 9.10 -8.09
CA TYR A 209 -2.18 9.59 -7.97
C TYR A 209 -2.81 9.01 -6.71
N SER A 210 -3.13 9.85 -5.73
CA SER A 210 -3.68 9.40 -4.46
C SER A 210 -5.10 9.89 -4.28
N TYR A 211 -6.05 8.96 -4.25
CA TYR A 211 -7.44 9.20 -3.90
C TYR A 211 -7.59 9.08 -2.38
N VAL A 212 -7.76 10.21 -1.69
CA VAL A 212 -7.91 10.23 -0.23
C VAL A 212 -9.37 10.38 0.16
N ALA A 213 -9.90 9.40 0.90
CA ALA A 213 -11.28 9.42 1.36
C ALA A 213 -11.55 10.67 2.21
N SER A 214 -12.66 11.35 1.93
CA SER A 214 -13.04 12.59 2.66
C SER A 214 -13.43 12.30 4.11
N LYS A 215 -13.74 11.05 4.42
CA LYS A 215 -14.01 10.52 5.76
C LYS A 215 -13.39 9.12 5.85
N GLN A 216 -12.84 8.79 7.01
CA GLN A 216 -12.29 7.46 7.26
C GLN A 216 -13.35 6.39 7.01
N THR A 217 -12.97 5.36 6.25
CA THR A 217 -13.87 4.30 5.80
C THR A 217 -13.29 2.94 6.19
N LYS A 218 -13.87 2.28 7.21
CA LYS A 218 -13.38 0.99 7.73
C LYS A 218 -13.80 -0.24 6.92
N SER A 219 -14.80 -0.09 6.04
CA SER A 219 -15.30 -1.14 5.15
C SER A 219 -15.50 -0.54 3.77
N PHE A 220 -14.85 -1.12 2.76
CA PHE A 220 -14.87 -0.61 1.40
C PHE A 220 -14.93 -1.76 0.40
N SER A 221 -15.74 -1.60 -0.63
CA SER A 221 -15.81 -2.52 -1.76
C SER A 221 -16.04 -1.73 -3.04
N ALA A 222 -15.24 -2.00 -4.07
CA ALA A 222 -15.33 -1.34 -5.36
C ALA A 222 -14.66 -2.16 -6.47
N ASP A 223 -14.93 -1.77 -7.72
CA ASP A 223 -14.07 -2.12 -8.86
C ASP A 223 -12.99 -1.04 -9.02
N PHE A 224 -11.74 -1.41 -8.76
CA PHE A 224 -10.60 -0.51 -8.77
C PHE A 224 -10.23 0.00 -10.15
N LYS A 225 -10.69 -0.65 -11.23
CA LYS A 225 -10.55 -0.12 -12.59
C LYS A 225 -11.18 1.27 -12.71
N GLN A 226 -12.20 1.57 -11.90
CA GLN A 226 -12.83 2.90 -11.87
C GLN A 226 -11.86 4.02 -11.50
N PHE A 227 -10.85 3.78 -10.64
CA PHE A 227 -9.89 4.81 -10.26
C PHE A 227 -9.02 5.27 -11.43
N PHE A 228 -8.69 4.37 -12.37
CA PHE A 228 -8.02 4.74 -13.62
C PHE A 228 -8.93 5.59 -14.51
N HIS A 229 -10.22 5.25 -14.61
CA HIS A 229 -11.20 6.00 -15.42
C HIS A 229 -11.59 7.36 -14.84
N LYS A 230 -11.40 7.58 -13.53
CA LYS A 230 -11.81 8.83 -12.86
C LYS A 230 -10.74 9.92 -12.87
N LEU A 231 -9.55 9.63 -13.39
CA LEU A 231 -8.49 10.62 -13.57
C LEU A 231 -8.93 11.73 -14.55
N PRO A 232 -8.55 13.01 -14.34
CA PRO A 232 -8.86 14.10 -15.27
C PRO A 232 -8.19 13.91 -16.64
N ALA A 233 -8.74 14.47 -17.72
CA ALA A 233 -8.23 14.29 -19.09
C ALA A 233 -6.73 14.65 -19.29
N LYS A 234 -6.17 15.56 -18.50
CA LYS A 234 -4.73 15.93 -18.53
C LYS A 234 -3.83 15.00 -17.70
N HIS A 235 -4.41 14.03 -17.03
CA HIS A 235 -3.76 13.08 -16.13
C HIS A 235 -4.29 11.70 -16.48
N THR A 236 -3.58 10.94 -17.31
CA THR A 236 -4.07 9.63 -17.76
C THR A 236 -2.96 8.61 -17.68
N VAL A 237 -3.32 7.40 -17.26
CA VAL A 237 -2.46 6.22 -17.43
C VAL A 237 -2.82 5.59 -18.77
N SER A 238 -1.83 5.38 -19.63
CA SER A 238 -2.05 4.78 -20.94
C SER A 238 -2.66 3.38 -20.77
N PRO A 239 -3.70 3.00 -21.54
CA PRO A 239 -4.28 1.66 -21.46
C PRO A 239 -3.29 0.56 -21.90
N LYS A 240 -2.15 0.91 -22.50
CA LYS A 240 -1.06 -0.02 -22.83
C LYS A 240 -0.16 -0.34 -21.63
N GLN A 241 -0.23 0.43 -20.55
CA GLN A 241 0.52 0.14 -19.32
C GLN A 241 0.05 -1.19 -18.75
N TYR A 242 1.00 -1.98 -18.26
CA TYR A 242 0.73 -3.22 -17.54
C TYR A 242 0.39 -2.90 -16.10
N LEU A 243 -0.74 -3.41 -15.61
CA LEU A 243 -1.00 -3.54 -14.19
C LEU A 243 -0.09 -4.63 -13.64
N THR A 244 0.67 -4.31 -12.62
CA THR A 244 1.69 -5.21 -12.07
C THR A 244 1.49 -5.57 -10.61
N HIS A 245 0.80 -4.71 -9.86
CA HIS A 245 0.58 -4.91 -8.43
C HIS A 245 -0.81 -4.41 -8.06
N VAL A 246 -1.45 -5.15 -7.15
CA VAL A 246 -2.65 -4.72 -6.43
C VAL A 246 -2.44 -5.09 -4.97
N GLN A 247 -2.25 -4.08 -4.13
CA GLN A 247 -1.82 -4.23 -2.75
C GLN A 247 -2.75 -3.45 -1.81
N ALA A 248 -2.87 -3.89 -0.57
CA ALA A 248 -3.56 -3.14 0.48
C ALA A 248 -2.85 -3.29 1.83
N GLY A 249 -2.68 -2.18 2.53
CA GLY A 249 -1.88 -2.12 3.75
C GLY A 249 -1.97 -0.77 4.48
N THR A 250 -0.96 -0.49 5.29
CA THR A 250 -0.84 0.75 6.08
C THR A 250 0.58 1.29 6.01
N GLU A 251 0.72 2.60 5.80
CA GLU A 251 1.98 3.34 5.92
C GLU A 251 2.01 4.12 7.24
N PRO A 252 2.69 3.61 8.29
CA PRO A 252 2.88 4.35 9.52
C PRO A 252 4.07 5.31 9.43
N PHE A 253 3.90 6.49 10.03
CA PHE A 253 4.98 7.46 10.25
C PHE A 253 5.49 7.38 11.68
N VAL A 254 4.58 7.59 12.64
CA VAL A 254 4.82 7.63 14.09
C VAL A 254 3.56 7.16 14.80
N GLY A 255 3.74 6.49 15.93
CA GLY A 255 2.69 6.08 16.86
C GLY A 255 2.83 4.62 17.26
N ASN A 256 2.01 4.22 18.23
CA ASN A 256 1.80 2.84 18.62
C ASN A 256 0.41 2.42 18.10
N GLY A 257 0.38 1.60 17.06
CA GLY A 257 -0.83 1.28 16.31
C GLY A 257 -0.92 -0.20 15.97
N THR A 258 -2.15 -0.68 15.88
CA THR A 258 -2.49 -2.02 15.38
C THR A 258 -3.59 -1.88 14.35
N MET A 259 -3.32 -2.35 13.12
CA MET A 259 -4.33 -2.55 12.09
C MET A 259 -4.71 -4.03 12.07
N THR A 260 -6.00 -4.31 12.13
CA THR A 260 -6.55 -5.67 12.00
C THR A 260 -7.48 -5.70 10.81
N VAL A 261 -7.15 -6.50 9.80
CA VAL A 261 -7.96 -6.73 8.61
C VAL A 261 -8.72 -8.03 8.80
N THR A 262 -10.03 -7.93 9.01
CA THR A 262 -10.89 -9.10 9.20
C THR A 262 -11.31 -9.73 7.89
N GLU A 263 -11.24 -8.98 6.78
CA GLU A 263 -11.59 -9.43 5.45
C GLU A 263 -10.82 -8.62 4.42
N TYR A 264 -10.05 -9.27 3.55
CA TYR A 264 -9.53 -8.69 2.33
C TYR A 264 -9.69 -9.70 1.19
N ALA A 265 -10.19 -9.22 0.06
CA ALA A 265 -10.24 -9.98 -1.18
C ALA A 265 -9.95 -9.05 -2.36
N ALA A 266 -9.21 -9.54 -3.35
CA ALA A 266 -8.97 -8.84 -4.60
C ALA A 266 -8.88 -9.85 -5.76
N ALA A 267 -9.27 -9.43 -6.95
CA ALA A 267 -9.04 -10.19 -8.18
C ALA A 267 -8.77 -9.25 -9.35
N VAL A 268 -8.13 -9.78 -10.38
CA VAL A 268 -7.99 -9.12 -11.70
C VAL A 268 -8.67 -10.00 -12.72
N HIS A 269 -9.79 -9.52 -13.27
CA HIS A 269 -10.50 -10.22 -14.34
C HIS A 269 -10.07 -9.64 -15.68
N THR A 270 -9.74 -10.50 -16.64
CA THR A 270 -9.33 -10.12 -17.99
C THR A 270 -10.46 -10.34 -18.99
N VAL A 271 -10.34 -9.73 -20.18
CA VAL A 271 -11.23 -9.94 -21.33
C VAL A 271 -10.81 -11.10 -22.20
#